data_AF-A0A1Y2VUR9-F1
#
_entry.id   AF-A0A1Y2VUR9-F1
#
_cell.length_a   1.000
_cell.length_b   1.000
_cell.length_c   1.000
_cell.angle_alpha   90.00
_cell.angle_beta   90.00
_cell.angle_gamma   90.00
#
_symmetry.space_group_name_H-M   'P 1'
#
loop_
_entity.id
_entity.type
_entity.pdbx_description
1 polymer ?
#
loop_
_entity_poly.entity_id
_entity_poly.type
_entity_poly.pdbx_seq_one_letter_code
_entity_poly.pdbx_strand_id
1 'polypeptide(L)'
;TRSVRHQPIIARDWSPARKRFVASVACISTALIGVLVGIYAGLVPSIQYFIADFHHYSIIGNVVLYLGMALSTFFCWPLPLLHGRKPYILCSLCIAMPLLFPQAIAVSVPRSPYTSVWRWALLLPRALMGCALGFASMNFHSILTDLFGASLMSSNPHQEVVDEHDVRRHGGGLGIWLGIWTWCFIGSLGLGFLVGALVIDRLHPSWGLYISIMLIALVIVLNVLCPEVRRSAWRRSVAEVKTGSTVSRRVARGEIMMHRVQDGPRWWGQEMYHGVALSLEMLRQPGFVVMAVYSAWLYAQVVLIIVLLGSLSSRHYHYRSPYVGAAVSSVAVGALMAVPFQKANIFSRSRLTGPLTNSMTFDKRVTWTSHLVRRAIFVIVLPIAGIAYTIVSSGPPVHLVFPCLFAGLIGFLSCLAIAECNGMLMEAWDCSDLQPGMTGRSKSTKDVIKRTNYSSFPRVTAGWNIIHSIGFIFAAGATGIGGIVTRSLGQRAATGVVASILFLHSLLLLGVFFRFRRVQIVPNSKSMEMDRWTEERRDSLRRRASAIAAAKANVILGNPSEKFRHMNILELGSLTRWSEILKKNRLI
;
A
#
# COMPACT_ATOMS: atom_id res chain seq x y z
N THR A 1 -46.59 -10.95 -8.31
CA THR A 1 -45.25 -11.25 -8.86
C THR A 1 -44.16 -10.76 -7.92
N ARG A 2 -43.42 -11.67 -7.27
CA ARG A 2 -42.26 -11.26 -6.42
C ARG A 2 -41.13 -10.77 -7.33
N SER A 3 -40.85 -9.47 -7.34
CA SER A 3 -39.63 -8.98 -7.97
C SER A 3 -38.43 -9.51 -7.18
N VAL A 4 -37.64 -10.37 -7.82
CA VAL A 4 -36.34 -10.78 -7.30
C VAL A 4 -35.47 -9.53 -7.33
N ARG A 5 -35.42 -8.79 -6.21
CA ARG A 5 -34.48 -7.69 -6.00
C ARG A 5 -33.08 -8.28 -6.12
N HIS A 6 -32.49 -8.16 -7.31
CA HIS A 6 -31.09 -8.51 -7.56
C HIS A 6 -30.23 -7.82 -6.50
N GLN A 7 -29.75 -8.60 -5.54
CA GLN A 7 -28.72 -8.12 -4.63
C GLN A 7 -27.49 -7.78 -5.48
N PRO A 8 -26.87 -6.60 -5.30
CA PRO A 8 -25.71 -6.24 -6.09
C PRO A 8 -24.58 -7.22 -5.80
N ILE A 9 -24.16 -7.98 -6.81
CA ILE A 9 -23.09 -8.97 -6.73
C ILE A 9 -21.82 -8.28 -6.21
N ILE A 10 -21.32 -8.74 -5.07
CA ILE A 10 -20.12 -8.22 -4.43
C ILE A 10 -18.93 -8.48 -5.37
N ALA A 11 -17.99 -7.53 -5.49
CA ALA A 11 -16.86 -7.69 -6.41
C ALA A 11 -15.96 -8.91 -6.11
N ARG A 12 -16.04 -9.46 -4.90
CA ARG A 12 -15.42 -10.72 -4.48
C ARG A 12 -15.98 -11.95 -5.19
N ASP A 13 -17.18 -11.86 -5.76
CA ASP A 13 -17.85 -12.95 -6.48
C ASP A 13 -17.76 -12.80 -8.01
N TRP A 14 -17.04 -11.78 -8.50
CA TRP A 14 -16.84 -11.57 -9.94
C TRP A 14 -15.91 -12.62 -10.56
N SER A 15 -16.13 -12.90 -11.85
CA SER A 15 -15.29 -13.82 -12.63
C SER A 15 -13.81 -13.41 -12.60
N PRO A 16 -12.86 -14.38 -12.64
CA PRO A 16 -11.43 -14.08 -12.54
C PRO A 16 -10.94 -13.09 -13.61
N ALA A 17 -11.44 -13.19 -14.85
CA ALA A 17 -11.10 -12.26 -15.93
C ALA A 17 -11.51 -10.80 -15.58
N ARG A 18 -12.74 -10.61 -15.08
CA ARG A 18 -13.24 -9.29 -14.68
C ARG A 18 -12.47 -8.72 -13.49
N LYS A 19 -12.12 -9.54 -12.49
CA LYS A 19 -11.27 -9.10 -11.37
C LYS A 19 -9.88 -8.66 -11.84
N ARG A 20 -9.24 -9.45 -12.71
CA ARG A 20 -7.92 -9.13 -13.28
C ARG A 20 -7.95 -7.84 -14.09
N PHE A 21 -8.97 -7.64 -14.93
CA PHE A 21 -9.12 -6.39 -15.70
C PHE A 21 -9.17 -5.14 -14.80
N VAL A 22 -10.03 -5.15 -13.77
CA VAL A 22 -10.16 -4.00 -12.86
C VAL A 22 -8.92 -3.82 -11.98
N ALA A 23 -8.26 -4.91 -11.59
CA ALA A 23 -6.97 -4.85 -10.89
C ALA A 23 -5.87 -4.25 -11.79
N SER A 24 -5.79 -4.62 -13.07
CA SER A 24 -4.88 -3.99 -14.04
C SER A 24 -5.12 -2.49 -14.14
N VAL A 25 -6.37 -2.04 -14.29
CA VAL A 25 -6.68 -0.61 -14.40
C VAL A 25 -6.35 0.15 -13.11
N ALA A 26 -6.57 -0.43 -11.92
CA ALA A 26 -6.14 0.16 -10.66
C ALA A 26 -4.60 0.29 -10.55
N CYS A 27 -3.85 -0.71 -11.04
CA CYS A 27 -2.39 -0.66 -11.10
C CYS A 27 -1.89 0.39 -12.11
N ILE A 28 -2.44 0.42 -13.32
CA ILE A 28 -2.15 1.44 -14.35
C ILE A 28 -2.45 2.85 -13.83
N SER A 29 -3.56 3.03 -13.11
CA SER A 29 -3.91 4.33 -12.52
C SER A 29 -2.99 4.74 -11.37
N THR A 30 -2.42 3.78 -10.63
CA THR A 30 -1.33 4.04 -9.66
C THR A 30 -0.05 4.44 -10.39
N ALA A 31 0.30 3.73 -11.47
CA ALA A 31 1.47 4.03 -12.30
C ALA A 31 1.39 5.43 -12.95
N LEU A 32 0.19 5.87 -13.35
CA LEU A 32 -0.03 7.22 -13.86
C LEU A 32 0.46 8.28 -12.87
N ILE A 33 0.13 8.19 -11.57
CA ILE A 33 0.56 9.19 -10.58
C ILE A 33 2.09 9.26 -10.53
N GLY A 34 2.78 8.12 -10.42
CA GLY A 34 4.24 8.08 -10.40
C GLY A 34 4.86 8.60 -11.71
N VAL A 35 4.26 8.28 -12.87
CA VAL A 35 4.71 8.82 -14.17
C VAL A 35 4.53 10.34 -14.24
N LEU A 36 3.41 10.91 -13.78
CA LEU A 36 3.16 12.36 -13.76
C LEU A 36 4.13 13.13 -12.83
N VAL A 37 4.52 12.51 -11.73
CA VAL A 37 5.52 13.07 -10.80
C VAL A 37 6.93 12.94 -11.36
N GLY A 38 7.24 11.79 -11.96
CA GLY A 38 8.51 11.49 -12.61
C GLY A 38 8.78 12.37 -13.84
N ILE A 39 7.80 12.54 -14.74
CA ILE A 39 7.92 13.41 -15.92
C ILE A 39 8.32 14.81 -15.47
N TYR A 40 7.60 15.40 -14.51
CA TYR A 40 7.95 16.72 -13.99
C TYR A 40 9.36 16.75 -13.39
N ALA A 41 9.76 15.75 -12.59
CA ALA A 41 11.10 15.66 -12.02
C ALA A 41 12.20 15.60 -13.10
N GLY A 42 11.95 14.90 -14.21
CA GLY A 42 12.82 14.91 -15.39
C GLY A 42 12.84 16.29 -16.08
N LEU A 43 11.68 16.95 -16.20
CA LEU A 43 11.54 18.27 -16.84
C LEU A 43 12.18 19.44 -16.05
N VAL A 44 12.35 19.33 -14.73
CA VAL A 44 12.80 20.44 -13.85
C VAL A 44 13.97 21.26 -14.41
N PRO A 45 15.09 20.68 -14.92
CA PRO A 45 16.21 21.47 -15.42
C PRO A 45 15.84 22.38 -16.60
N SER A 46 14.95 21.93 -17.49
CA SER A 46 14.45 22.74 -18.60
C SER A 46 13.43 23.77 -18.13
N ILE A 47 12.54 23.42 -17.18
CA ILE A 47 11.60 24.36 -16.56
C ILE A 47 12.36 25.51 -15.87
N GLN A 48 13.48 25.22 -15.20
CA GLN A 48 14.34 26.23 -14.57
C GLN A 48 14.89 27.24 -15.56
N TYR A 49 15.36 26.76 -16.71
CA TYR A 49 15.86 27.61 -17.79
C TYR A 49 14.73 28.47 -18.39
N PHE A 50 13.59 27.87 -18.74
CA PHE A 50 12.47 28.58 -19.38
C PHE A 50 11.79 29.63 -18.47
N ILE A 51 11.80 29.46 -17.14
CA ILE A 51 11.23 30.43 -16.18
C ILE A 51 12.29 31.42 -15.65
N ALA A 52 13.56 31.28 -16.03
CA ALA A 52 14.69 32.03 -15.46
C ALA A 52 14.69 31.96 -13.91
N ASP A 53 14.59 30.73 -13.38
CA ASP A 53 14.41 30.43 -11.96
C ASP A 53 15.76 30.29 -11.23
N PHE A 54 16.43 31.42 -10.99
CA PHE A 54 17.72 31.48 -10.28
C PHE A 54 17.71 30.90 -8.85
N HIS A 55 16.53 30.76 -8.24
CA HIS A 55 16.37 30.33 -6.84
C HIS A 55 15.85 28.88 -6.73
N HIS A 56 15.66 28.18 -7.85
CA HIS A 56 15.18 26.80 -7.94
C HIS A 56 13.79 26.54 -7.33
N TYR A 57 12.91 27.55 -7.28
CA TYR A 57 11.52 27.43 -6.80
C TYR A 57 10.70 26.37 -7.57
N SER A 58 11.03 26.11 -8.83
CA SER A 58 10.50 25.01 -9.66
C SER A 58 10.56 23.63 -9.01
N ILE A 59 11.57 23.34 -8.16
CA ILE A 59 11.69 22.07 -7.41
C ILE A 59 10.52 21.92 -6.44
N ILE A 60 10.04 23.04 -5.86
CA ILE A 60 8.93 23.07 -4.91
C ILE A 60 7.63 22.56 -5.56
N GLY A 61 7.50 22.57 -6.90
CA GLY A 61 6.32 22.03 -7.59
C GLY A 61 6.00 20.57 -7.21
N ASN A 62 6.99 19.68 -7.17
CA ASN A 62 6.75 18.31 -6.71
C ASN A 62 6.61 18.22 -5.18
N VAL A 63 7.22 19.13 -4.41
CA VAL A 63 7.03 19.22 -2.95
C VAL A 63 5.57 19.54 -2.61
N VAL A 64 4.97 20.57 -3.20
CA VAL A 64 3.56 20.94 -2.95
C VAL A 64 2.58 19.92 -3.51
N LEU A 65 2.91 19.23 -4.60
CA LEU A 65 2.12 18.11 -5.10
C LEU A 65 2.06 16.98 -4.07
N TYR A 66 3.22 16.56 -3.53
CA TYR A 66 3.28 15.52 -2.51
C TYR A 66 2.53 15.93 -1.22
N LEU A 67 2.66 17.18 -0.77
CA LEU A 67 1.92 17.68 0.39
C LEU A 67 0.40 17.69 0.14
N GLY A 68 -0.06 18.08 -1.05
CA GLY A 68 -1.47 18.01 -1.44
C GLY A 68 -2.01 16.57 -1.47
N MET A 69 -1.20 15.62 -1.97
CA MET A 69 -1.54 14.19 -1.92
C MET A 69 -1.59 13.67 -0.47
N ALA A 70 -0.66 14.07 0.39
CA ALA A 70 -0.63 13.68 1.80
C ALA A 70 -1.88 14.17 2.56
N LEU A 71 -2.23 15.45 2.39
CA LEU A 71 -3.39 16.07 3.04
C LEU A 71 -4.69 15.36 2.66
N SER A 72 -4.94 15.21 1.35
CA SER A 72 -6.14 14.54 0.85
C SER A 72 -6.19 13.07 1.26
N THR A 73 -5.07 12.34 1.19
CA THR A 73 -4.99 10.93 1.61
C THR A 73 -5.29 10.75 3.10
N PHE A 74 -4.76 11.61 3.98
CA PHE A 74 -4.96 11.47 5.42
C PHE A 74 -6.38 11.83 5.88
N PHE A 75 -6.94 12.93 5.39
CA PHE A 75 -8.24 13.42 5.87
C PHE A 75 -9.44 12.79 5.15
N CYS A 76 -9.35 12.51 3.85
CA CYS A 76 -10.50 12.20 3.01
C CYS A 76 -10.70 10.71 2.66
N TRP A 77 -9.80 9.81 3.07
CA TRP A 77 -9.92 8.37 2.80
C TRP A 77 -11.25 7.68 3.22
N PRO A 78 -12.04 8.20 4.18
CA PRO A 78 -13.35 7.63 4.49
C PRO A 78 -14.43 7.89 3.42
N LEU A 79 -14.34 9.00 2.69
CA LEU A 79 -15.40 9.47 1.81
C LEU A 79 -15.78 8.49 0.67
N PRO A 80 -14.83 7.78 0.01
CA PRO A 80 -15.15 6.76 -0.98
C PRO A 80 -15.92 5.54 -0.43
N LEU A 81 -15.87 5.29 0.88
CA LEU A 81 -16.66 4.22 1.50
C LEU A 81 -18.15 4.57 1.43
N LEU A 82 -18.50 5.84 1.63
CA LEU A 82 -19.87 6.39 1.56
C LEU A 82 -20.41 6.45 0.13
N HIS A 83 -19.70 7.15 -0.78
CA HIS A 83 -20.24 7.47 -2.11
C HIS A 83 -19.86 6.48 -3.22
N GLY A 84 -18.90 5.57 -2.97
CA GLY A 84 -18.31 4.69 -3.98
C GLY A 84 -16.96 5.21 -4.49
N ARG A 85 -16.17 4.36 -5.15
CA ARG A 85 -14.77 4.70 -5.52
C ARG A 85 -14.64 5.40 -6.86
N LYS A 86 -15.36 4.92 -7.87
CA LYS A 86 -15.38 5.50 -9.23
C LYS A 86 -15.68 7.01 -9.29
N PRO A 87 -16.64 7.60 -8.55
CA PRO A 87 -16.86 9.05 -8.62
C PRO A 87 -15.64 9.86 -8.15
N TYR A 88 -14.93 9.42 -7.12
CA TYR A 88 -13.71 10.11 -6.67
C TYR A 88 -12.57 9.95 -7.67
N ILE A 89 -12.38 8.77 -8.25
CA ILE A 89 -11.35 8.54 -9.28
C ILE A 89 -11.62 9.39 -10.54
N LEU A 90 -12.84 9.35 -11.07
CA LEU A 90 -13.15 10.10 -12.29
C LEU A 90 -13.11 11.61 -12.03
N CYS A 91 -13.68 12.10 -10.93
CA CYS A 91 -13.65 13.52 -10.61
C CYS A 91 -12.22 14.03 -10.40
N SER A 92 -11.38 13.31 -9.65
CA SER A 92 -9.98 13.69 -9.44
C SER A 92 -9.16 13.72 -10.73
N LEU A 93 -9.30 12.72 -11.60
CA LEU A 93 -8.59 12.71 -12.89
C LEU A 93 -9.10 13.81 -13.83
N CYS A 94 -10.42 14.05 -13.89
CA CYS A 94 -11.01 15.13 -14.68
C CYS A 94 -10.65 16.53 -14.17
N ILE A 95 -10.32 16.69 -12.87
CA ILE A 95 -9.78 17.95 -12.31
C ILE A 95 -8.26 18.06 -12.54
N ALA A 96 -7.52 16.95 -12.43
CA ALA A 96 -6.07 16.93 -12.63
C ALA A 96 -5.67 17.26 -14.08
N MET A 97 -6.44 16.79 -15.07
CA MET A 97 -6.19 17.01 -16.49
C MET A 97 -6.11 18.51 -16.88
N PRO A 98 -7.12 19.37 -16.62
CA PRO A 98 -7.07 20.78 -17.00
C PRO A 98 -6.02 21.57 -16.22
N LEU A 99 -5.66 21.17 -15.00
CA LEU A 99 -4.63 21.84 -14.20
C LEU A 99 -3.22 21.73 -14.81
N LEU A 100 -3.01 20.87 -15.80
CA LEU A 100 -1.76 20.80 -16.57
C LEU A 100 -1.65 21.88 -17.66
N PHE A 101 -2.76 22.45 -18.17
CA PHE A 101 -2.68 23.49 -19.22
C PHE A 101 -2.02 24.79 -18.73
N PRO A 102 -2.35 25.36 -17.55
CA PRO A 102 -1.64 26.52 -17.03
C PRO A 102 -0.14 26.26 -16.82
N GLN A 103 0.22 25.05 -16.36
CA GLN A 103 1.61 24.63 -16.25
C GLN A 103 2.29 24.61 -17.63
N ALA A 104 1.62 24.07 -18.67
CA ALA A 104 2.17 24.02 -20.03
C ALA A 104 2.35 25.41 -20.67
N ILE A 105 1.42 26.33 -20.43
CA ILE A 105 1.47 27.73 -20.90
C ILE A 105 2.60 28.51 -20.20
N ALA A 106 2.83 28.25 -18.90
CA ALA A 106 3.92 28.90 -18.17
C ALA A 106 5.30 28.60 -18.77
N VAL A 107 5.52 27.36 -19.24
CA VAL A 107 6.81 26.88 -19.78
C VAL A 107 6.81 26.73 -21.33
N SER A 108 5.85 27.33 -22.03
CA SER A 108 5.79 27.25 -23.50
C SER A 108 6.86 28.09 -24.20
N VAL A 109 7.22 29.23 -23.61
CA VAL A 109 8.16 30.24 -24.14
C VAL A 109 9.04 30.71 -22.98
N PRO A 110 10.33 31.04 -23.19
CA PRO A 110 11.17 31.65 -22.17
C PRO A 110 10.52 32.91 -21.55
N ARG A 111 10.59 33.04 -20.22
CA ARG A 111 9.95 34.10 -19.43
C ARG A 111 10.98 34.99 -18.73
N SER A 112 10.58 36.21 -18.40
CA SER A 112 11.39 37.15 -17.62
C SER A 112 11.48 36.72 -16.14
N PRO A 113 12.66 36.85 -15.49
CA PRO A 113 12.85 36.43 -14.10
C PRO A 113 12.12 37.31 -13.08
N TYR A 114 11.74 38.53 -13.47
CA TYR A 114 11.12 39.55 -12.62
C TYR A 114 9.62 39.32 -12.38
N THR A 115 8.94 38.51 -13.20
CA THR A 115 7.48 38.33 -13.11
C THR A 115 7.12 37.06 -12.32
N SER A 116 6.72 37.23 -11.06
CA SER A 116 6.33 36.13 -10.16
C SER A 116 5.10 35.33 -10.61
N VAL A 117 4.24 35.92 -11.45
CA VAL A 117 3.00 35.29 -11.97
C VAL A 117 3.28 33.94 -12.64
N TRP A 118 4.34 33.82 -13.42
CA TRP A 118 4.68 32.55 -14.12
C TRP A 118 5.08 31.43 -13.16
N ARG A 119 5.68 31.77 -12.00
CA ARG A 119 5.98 30.80 -10.95
C ARG A 119 4.71 30.33 -10.25
N TRP A 120 3.76 31.23 -9.97
CA TRP A 120 2.46 30.87 -9.42
C TRP A 120 1.60 30.05 -10.39
N ALA A 121 1.63 30.37 -11.70
CA ALA A 121 0.97 29.60 -12.75
C ALA A 121 1.52 28.16 -12.90
N LEU A 122 2.74 27.91 -12.43
CA LEU A 122 3.29 26.56 -12.30
C LEU A 122 2.89 25.91 -10.96
N LEU A 123 3.16 26.59 -9.83
CA LEU A 123 3.07 26.00 -8.49
C LEU A 123 1.63 25.79 -7.98
N LEU A 124 0.72 26.75 -8.18
CA LEU A 124 -0.64 26.65 -7.66
C LEU A 124 -1.43 25.52 -8.35
N PRO A 125 -1.44 25.38 -9.70
CA PRO A 125 -2.10 24.25 -10.35
C PRO A 125 -1.44 22.91 -9.99
N ARG A 126 -0.12 22.88 -9.76
CA ARG A 126 0.60 21.68 -9.31
C ARG A 126 0.18 21.24 -7.89
N ALA A 127 -0.03 22.18 -6.97
CA ALA A 127 -0.54 21.91 -5.63
C ALA A 127 -2.00 21.42 -5.66
N LEU A 128 -2.88 22.10 -6.40
CA LEU A 128 -4.29 21.69 -6.60
C LEU A 128 -4.38 20.31 -7.24
N MET A 129 -3.51 20.02 -8.22
CA MET A 129 -3.41 18.70 -8.84
C MET A 129 -2.93 17.64 -7.84
N GLY A 130 -2.03 17.96 -6.92
CA GLY A 130 -1.66 17.09 -5.80
C GLY A 130 -2.86 16.72 -4.92
N CYS A 131 -3.66 17.71 -4.52
CA CYS A 131 -4.90 17.47 -3.78
C CYS A 131 -5.87 16.56 -4.55
N ALA A 132 -6.05 16.78 -5.86
CA ALA A 132 -6.89 15.94 -6.70
C ALA A 132 -6.33 14.50 -6.80
N LEU A 133 -5.06 14.33 -7.14
CA LEU A 133 -4.43 13.01 -7.32
C LEU A 133 -4.39 12.18 -6.03
N GLY A 134 -4.36 12.79 -4.84
CA GLY A 134 -4.48 12.05 -3.59
C GLY A 134 -5.86 11.40 -3.39
N PHE A 135 -6.96 12.06 -3.80
CA PHE A 135 -8.29 11.43 -3.88
C PHE A 135 -8.34 10.24 -4.85
N ALA A 136 -7.51 10.25 -5.90
CA ALA A 136 -7.36 9.11 -6.81
C ALA A 136 -6.55 7.98 -6.13
N SER A 137 -5.39 8.33 -5.58
CA SER A 137 -4.40 7.43 -4.96
C SER A 137 -5.00 6.53 -3.85
N MET A 138 -5.72 7.13 -2.89
CA MET A 138 -6.41 6.40 -1.80
C MET A 138 -7.38 5.32 -2.29
N ASN A 139 -7.87 5.44 -3.53
CA ASN A 139 -8.86 4.52 -4.10
C ASN A 139 -8.22 3.38 -4.88
N PHE A 140 -7.05 3.57 -5.49
CA PHE A 140 -6.43 2.55 -6.33
C PHE A 140 -5.99 1.31 -5.54
N HIS A 141 -5.27 1.49 -4.43
CA HIS A 141 -4.92 0.37 -3.56
C HIS A 141 -6.17 -0.26 -2.91
N SER A 142 -7.15 0.58 -2.56
CA SER A 142 -8.40 0.13 -1.93
C SER A 142 -9.34 -0.63 -2.88
N ILE A 143 -9.19 -0.48 -4.20
CA ILE A 143 -9.86 -1.34 -5.19
C ILE A 143 -9.34 -2.79 -5.10
N LEU A 144 -8.04 -2.98 -4.89
CA LEU A 144 -7.45 -4.32 -4.77
C LEU A 144 -7.96 -5.05 -3.52
N THR A 145 -8.08 -4.35 -2.38
CA THR A 145 -8.64 -4.92 -1.15
C THR A 145 -10.16 -5.13 -1.21
N ASP A 146 -10.89 -4.38 -2.04
CA ASP A 146 -12.30 -4.66 -2.30
C ASP A 146 -12.49 -5.89 -3.24
N LEU A 147 -11.64 -6.05 -4.28
CA LEU A 147 -11.69 -7.15 -5.26
C LEU A 147 -11.29 -8.52 -4.69
N PHE A 148 -10.21 -8.55 -3.91
CA PHE A 148 -9.63 -9.78 -3.37
C PHE A 148 -9.84 -9.91 -1.85
N GLY A 149 -9.92 -8.82 -1.10
CA GLY A 149 -9.90 -8.84 0.37
C GLY A 149 -8.56 -8.33 0.92
N ALA A 150 -8.46 -8.16 2.24
CA ALA A 150 -7.23 -7.72 2.91
C ALA A 150 -6.45 -8.89 3.49
N SER A 151 -6.15 -9.91 2.68
CA SER A 151 -5.40 -11.07 3.13
C SER A 151 -4.52 -11.68 2.05
N LEU A 152 -3.30 -12.08 2.46
CA LEU A 152 -2.34 -12.85 1.65
C LEU A 152 -2.41 -14.36 1.92
N MET A 153 -3.46 -14.81 2.61
CA MET A 153 -3.67 -16.20 3.00
C MET A 153 -3.77 -17.09 1.76
N SER A 154 -2.93 -18.13 1.75
CA SER A 154 -2.91 -19.12 0.67
C SER A 154 -4.07 -20.10 0.80
N SER A 155 -4.44 -20.74 -0.31
CA SER A 155 -5.38 -21.87 -0.33
C SER A 155 -5.00 -22.94 0.70
N ASN A 156 -3.70 -23.11 0.96
CA ASN A 156 -3.10 -23.88 2.05
C ASN A 156 -2.34 -22.92 3.00
N PRO A 157 -2.93 -22.49 4.13
CA PRO A 157 -2.25 -21.69 5.14
C PRO A 157 -1.35 -22.54 6.05
N HIS A 158 -0.36 -21.91 6.68
CA HIS A 158 0.41 -22.52 7.76
C HIS A 158 -0.29 -22.27 9.10
N GLN A 159 -0.33 -23.30 9.97
CA GLN A 159 -0.91 -23.31 11.32
C GLN A 159 -2.42 -23.05 11.45
N GLU A 160 -3.06 -22.31 10.54
CA GLU A 160 -4.53 -22.17 10.48
C GLU A 160 -5.17 -23.37 9.74
N VAL A 161 -6.40 -23.75 10.09
CA VAL A 161 -7.17 -24.74 9.30
C VAL A 161 -7.95 -24.02 8.22
N VAL A 162 -7.88 -24.56 7.00
CA VAL A 162 -8.69 -24.17 5.84
C VAL A 162 -10.17 -24.09 6.21
N ASP A 163 -10.86 -23.03 5.79
CA ASP A 163 -12.32 -22.98 5.70
C ASP A 163 -12.69 -22.55 4.27
N GLU A 164 -13.81 -23.04 3.76
CA GLU A 164 -14.37 -22.69 2.45
C GLU A 164 -15.22 -21.41 2.52
N HIS A 165 -15.61 -21.00 3.74
CA HIS A 165 -16.39 -19.78 3.99
C HIS A 165 -15.57 -18.63 4.61
N ASP A 166 -14.25 -18.79 4.73
CA ASP A 166 -13.38 -17.72 5.23
C ASP A 166 -13.26 -16.59 4.20
N VAL A 167 -13.77 -15.41 4.58
CA VAL A 167 -13.78 -14.20 3.75
C VAL A 167 -12.36 -13.79 3.32
N ARG A 168 -11.34 -14.12 4.13
CA ARG A 168 -9.92 -13.86 3.85
C ARG A 168 -9.41 -14.70 2.66
N ARG A 169 -10.03 -15.84 2.38
CA ARG A 169 -9.60 -16.79 1.34
C ARG A 169 -10.00 -16.36 -0.08
N HIS A 170 -10.93 -15.42 -0.23
CA HIS A 170 -11.14 -14.68 -1.49
C HIS A 170 -9.89 -13.88 -1.92
N GLY A 171 -8.91 -13.69 -1.00
CA GLY A 171 -7.61 -13.06 -1.22
C GLY A 171 -6.67 -13.83 -2.15
N GLY A 172 -7.05 -15.03 -2.59
CA GLY A 172 -6.31 -15.86 -3.54
C GLY A 172 -5.92 -15.12 -4.82
N GLY A 173 -4.67 -14.66 -4.87
CA GLY A 173 -4.09 -13.90 -5.99
C GLY A 173 -3.62 -12.48 -5.62
N LEU A 174 -4.04 -11.92 -4.47
CA LEU A 174 -3.67 -10.58 -4.04
C LEU A 174 -2.15 -10.37 -3.99
N GLY A 175 -1.35 -11.37 -3.59
CA GLY A 175 0.11 -11.21 -3.49
C GLY A 175 0.81 -10.81 -4.78
N ILE A 176 0.34 -11.29 -5.95
CA ILE A 176 0.91 -10.87 -7.25
C ILE A 176 0.43 -9.45 -7.59
N TRP A 177 -0.84 -9.13 -7.33
CA TRP A 177 -1.41 -7.81 -7.59
C TRP A 177 -0.84 -6.73 -6.67
N LEU A 178 -0.59 -7.05 -5.41
CA LEU A 178 0.14 -6.21 -4.46
C LEU A 178 1.54 -5.92 -4.98
N GLY A 179 2.18 -6.92 -5.59
CA GLY A 179 3.49 -6.78 -6.22
C GLY A 179 3.52 -5.84 -7.43
N ILE A 180 2.66 -6.12 -8.41
CA ILE A 180 2.43 -5.23 -9.56
C ILE A 180 2.09 -3.81 -9.09
N TRP A 181 1.21 -3.69 -8.09
CA TRP A 181 0.84 -2.42 -7.48
C TRP A 181 2.04 -1.71 -6.84
N THR A 182 2.90 -2.41 -6.08
CA THR A 182 4.12 -1.80 -5.53
C THR A 182 5.07 -1.31 -6.61
N TRP A 183 5.24 -2.06 -7.71
CA TRP A 183 5.99 -1.56 -8.86
C TRP A 183 5.34 -0.31 -9.48
N CYS A 184 4.02 -0.32 -9.66
CA CYS A 184 3.28 0.85 -10.12
C CYS A 184 3.34 2.04 -9.15
N PHE A 185 3.61 1.82 -7.86
CA PHE A 185 3.73 2.87 -6.85
C PHE A 185 5.14 3.50 -6.79
N ILE A 186 6.21 2.70 -6.88
CA ILE A 186 7.60 3.20 -6.79
C ILE A 186 8.37 3.22 -8.13
N GLY A 187 8.24 2.18 -8.97
CA GLY A 187 9.01 2.06 -10.21
C GLY A 187 8.55 3.01 -11.31
N SER A 188 7.26 3.33 -11.33
CA SER A 188 6.66 4.30 -12.25
C SER A 188 7.27 5.71 -12.18
N LEU A 189 7.82 6.11 -11.03
CA LEU A 189 8.56 7.37 -10.86
C LEU A 189 9.80 7.42 -11.77
N GLY A 190 10.58 6.34 -11.82
CA GLY A 190 11.77 6.24 -12.68
C GLY A 190 11.41 6.18 -14.16
N LEU A 191 10.32 5.50 -14.52
CA LEU A 191 9.80 5.50 -15.88
C LEU A 191 9.33 6.91 -16.32
N GLY A 192 8.62 7.63 -15.46
CA GLY A 192 8.24 9.02 -15.71
C GLY A 192 9.45 9.93 -15.89
N PHE A 193 10.48 9.77 -15.05
CA PHE A 193 11.72 10.55 -15.16
C PHE A 193 12.41 10.32 -16.51
N LEU A 194 12.50 9.07 -16.98
CA LEU A 194 13.02 8.75 -18.32
C LEU A 194 12.22 9.45 -19.42
N VAL A 195 10.87 9.44 -19.37
CA VAL A 195 10.03 10.15 -20.33
C VAL A 195 10.30 11.67 -20.31
N GLY A 196 10.39 12.28 -19.13
CA GLY A 196 10.74 13.71 -19.01
C GLY A 196 12.12 14.05 -19.57
N ALA A 197 13.11 13.18 -19.33
CA ALA A 197 14.48 13.34 -19.83
C ALA A 197 14.58 13.19 -21.36
N LEU A 198 13.78 12.30 -21.96
CA LEU A 198 13.65 12.15 -23.42
C LEU A 198 12.99 13.37 -24.08
N VAL A 199 11.99 13.98 -23.43
CA VAL A 199 11.33 15.19 -23.95
C VAL A 199 12.32 16.34 -24.09
N ILE A 200 13.10 16.63 -23.05
CA ILE A 200 14.06 17.77 -23.06
C ILE A 200 15.12 17.64 -24.17
N ASP A 201 15.44 16.41 -24.61
CA ASP A 201 16.46 16.19 -25.64
C ASP A 201 16.08 16.77 -27.02
N ARG A 202 14.77 16.87 -27.31
CA ARG A 202 14.25 17.15 -28.66
C ARG A 202 13.10 18.14 -28.71
N LEU A 203 12.41 18.39 -27.60
CA LEU A 203 11.14 19.12 -27.55
C LEU A 203 11.13 20.14 -26.41
N HIS A 204 10.28 21.16 -26.55
CA HIS A 204 9.98 22.10 -25.49
C HIS A 204 9.38 21.39 -24.25
N PRO A 205 9.66 21.85 -23.02
CA PRO A 205 9.18 21.22 -21.80
C PRO A 205 7.65 21.17 -21.67
N SER A 206 6.92 22.05 -22.38
CA SER A 206 5.46 22.00 -22.52
C SER A 206 4.96 20.65 -23.07
N TRP A 207 5.71 19.99 -23.97
CA TRP A 207 5.34 18.68 -24.52
C TRP A 207 5.27 17.58 -23.46
N GLY A 208 6.10 17.62 -22.41
CA GLY A 208 5.99 16.64 -21.32
C GLY A 208 4.70 16.80 -20.51
N LEU A 209 4.15 18.01 -20.46
CA LEU A 209 2.86 18.30 -19.84
C LEU A 209 1.68 17.95 -20.78
N TYR A 210 1.83 18.08 -22.10
CA TYR A 210 0.86 17.55 -23.07
C TYR A 210 0.81 16.02 -23.10
N ILE A 211 1.96 15.34 -23.03
CA ILE A 211 2.05 13.88 -22.84
C ILE A 211 1.35 13.47 -21.54
N SER A 212 1.55 14.23 -20.46
CA SER A 212 0.86 14.03 -19.19
C SER A 212 -0.67 14.13 -19.31
N ILE A 213 -1.18 15.09 -20.09
CA ILE A 213 -2.63 15.23 -20.40
C ILE A 213 -3.13 14.00 -21.18
N MET A 214 -2.42 13.56 -22.22
CA MET A 214 -2.79 12.38 -23.01
C MET A 214 -2.84 11.11 -22.16
N LEU A 215 -1.88 10.91 -21.26
CA LEU A 215 -1.84 9.78 -20.34
C LEU A 215 -3.03 9.82 -19.35
N ILE A 216 -3.39 10.99 -18.81
CA ILE A 216 -4.58 11.11 -17.96
C ILE A 216 -5.85 10.78 -18.75
N ALA A 217 -6.01 11.30 -19.97
CA ALA A 217 -7.17 11.05 -20.81
C ALA A 217 -7.36 9.54 -21.10
N LEU A 218 -6.29 8.83 -21.46
CA LEU A 218 -6.30 7.37 -21.66
C LEU A 218 -6.76 6.63 -20.39
N VAL A 219 -6.23 7.01 -19.23
CA VAL A 219 -6.57 6.38 -17.95
C VAL A 219 -7.99 6.74 -17.48
N ILE A 220 -8.51 7.92 -17.82
CA ILE A 220 -9.93 8.25 -17.62
C ILE A 220 -10.80 7.28 -18.42
N VAL A 221 -10.52 7.04 -19.71
CA VAL A 221 -11.27 6.09 -20.54
C VAL A 221 -11.25 4.69 -19.92
N LEU A 222 -10.08 4.19 -19.49
CA LEU A 222 -9.97 2.90 -18.79
C LEU A 222 -10.83 2.85 -17.51
N ASN A 223 -10.84 3.91 -16.71
CA ASN A 223 -11.66 3.98 -15.49
C ASN A 223 -13.17 4.15 -15.77
N VAL A 224 -13.55 4.75 -16.90
CA VAL A 224 -14.95 4.81 -17.37
C VAL A 224 -15.42 3.41 -17.79
N LEU A 225 -14.58 2.62 -18.47
CA LEU A 225 -14.88 1.23 -18.83
C LEU A 225 -14.96 0.30 -17.60
N CYS A 226 -14.19 0.58 -16.54
CA CYS A 226 -14.23 -0.23 -15.32
C CYS A 226 -15.58 -0.18 -14.60
N PRO A 227 -16.19 -1.33 -14.23
CA PRO A 227 -17.37 -1.36 -13.38
C PRO A 227 -17.03 -0.91 -11.95
N GLU A 228 -17.96 -0.17 -11.32
CA GLU A 228 -17.83 0.19 -9.90
C GLU A 228 -17.75 -1.06 -9.03
N VAL A 229 -16.61 -1.23 -8.34
CA VAL A 229 -16.28 -2.37 -7.48
C VAL A 229 -17.27 -2.49 -6.33
N ARG A 230 -17.88 -1.37 -5.91
CA ARG A 230 -18.72 -1.31 -4.73
C ARG A 230 -20.13 -0.76 -5.04
N ARG A 231 -20.83 -1.45 -5.94
CA ARG A 231 -22.23 -1.15 -6.31
C ARG A 231 -23.17 -1.38 -5.12
N SER A 232 -24.04 -0.42 -4.80
CA SER A 232 -25.01 -0.53 -3.69
C SER A 232 -26.23 0.35 -4.00
N ALA A 233 -27.42 -0.24 -3.98
CA ALA A 233 -28.68 0.44 -4.36
C ALA A 233 -29.00 1.66 -3.48
N TRP A 234 -28.75 1.54 -2.17
CA TRP A 234 -29.19 2.51 -1.15
C TRP A 234 -28.06 3.41 -0.62
N ARG A 235 -27.15 3.88 -1.50
CA ARG A 235 -26.06 4.80 -1.11
C ARG A 235 -26.51 6.23 -0.81
N ARG A 236 -27.65 6.67 -1.36
CA ARG A 236 -28.17 8.05 -1.21
C ARG A 236 -29.40 8.16 -0.30
N SER A 237 -29.93 7.04 0.19
CA SER A 237 -31.08 7.05 1.09
C SER A 237 -30.65 7.38 2.52
N VAL A 238 -31.29 8.38 3.11
CA VAL A 238 -31.32 8.56 4.56
C VAL A 238 -32.27 7.49 5.12
N ALA A 239 -31.78 6.69 6.06
CA ALA A 239 -32.61 5.76 6.82
C ALA A 239 -33.16 6.48 8.06
N GLU A 240 -34.47 6.45 8.24
CA GLU A 240 -35.08 6.88 9.49
C GLU A 240 -35.01 5.73 10.50
N VAL A 241 -34.16 5.89 11.51
CA VAL A 241 -34.01 4.95 12.62
C VAL A 241 -34.78 5.52 13.80
N LYS A 242 -35.91 4.87 14.13
CA LYS A 242 -36.69 5.15 15.33
C LYS A 242 -36.05 4.46 16.52
N THR A 243 -35.67 5.25 17.53
CA THR A 243 -35.15 4.75 18.82
C THR A 243 -36.06 5.31 19.91
N GLY A 244 -36.95 4.45 20.43
CA GLY A 244 -38.04 4.89 21.31
C GLY A 244 -38.97 5.88 20.62
N SER A 245 -39.30 6.98 21.30
CA SER A 245 -40.11 8.09 20.78
C SER A 245 -39.36 8.98 19.77
N THR A 246 -38.03 8.87 19.66
CA THR A 246 -37.23 9.76 18.80
C THR A 246 -37.02 9.17 17.40
N VAL A 247 -37.33 9.94 16.36
CA VAL A 247 -37.06 9.60 14.96
C VAL A 247 -35.75 10.25 14.54
N SER A 248 -34.72 9.46 14.27
CA SER A 248 -33.42 9.99 13.83
C SER A 248 -33.14 9.69 12.36
N ARG A 249 -32.87 10.74 11.58
CA ARG A 249 -32.41 10.63 10.18
C ARG A 249 -30.91 10.34 10.17
N ARG A 250 -30.52 9.18 9.62
CA ARG A 250 -29.14 8.69 9.56
C ARG A 250 -28.78 8.34 8.11
N VAL A 251 -27.53 8.54 7.70
CA VAL A 251 -27.05 8.01 6.43
C VAL A 251 -27.09 6.48 6.52
N ALA A 252 -27.71 5.80 5.55
CA ALA A 252 -27.94 4.35 5.62
C ALA A 252 -26.66 3.48 5.68
N ARG A 253 -25.47 4.09 5.58
CA ARG A 253 -24.15 3.45 5.69
C ARG A 253 -23.09 4.43 6.18
N GLY A 254 -22.30 4.00 7.16
CA GLY A 254 -20.97 4.51 7.49
C GLY A 254 -20.20 3.39 8.16
N GLU A 255 -19.20 2.82 7.49
CA GLU A 255 -18.53 1.61 7.97
C GLU A 255 -17.54 1.91 9.11
N ILE A 256 -16.92 3.10 9.13
CA ILE A 256 -15.96 3.46 10.17
C ILE A 256 -16.68 3.82 11.46
N MET A 257 -17.72 4.66 11.40
CA MET A 257 -18.50 4.98 12.58
C MET A 257 -19.18 3.74 13.17
N MET A 258 -19.71 2.84 12.32
CA MET A 258 -20.22 1.54 12.78
C MET A 258 -19.12 0.66 13.41
N HIS A 259 -17.91 0.67 12.87
CA HIS A 259 -16.78 -0.08 13.44
C HIS A 259 -16.30 0.47 14.81
N ARG A 260 -16.35 1.79 15.01
CA ARG A 260 -15.81 2.47 16.20
C ARG A 260 -16.84 2.70 17.31
N VAL A 261 -18.09 2.99 16.95
CA VAL A 261 -19.17 3.42 17.87
C VAL A 261 -20.42 2.52 17.79
N GLN A 262 -20.46 1.56 16.86
CA GLN A 262 -21.62 0.69 16.59
C GLN A 262 -22.89 1.46 16.13
N ASP A 263 -22.74 2.72 15.74
CA ASP A 263 -23.81 3.57 15.21
C ASP A 263 -23.48 4.13 13.81
N GLY A 264 -24.49 4.54 13.05
CA GLY A 264 -24.37 5.13 11.72
C GLY A 264 -24.27 6.67 11.74
N PRO A 265 -23.53 7.28 10.80
CA PRO A 265 -23.34 8.73 10.76
C PRO A 265 -24.61 9.48 10.34
N ARG A 266 -24.81 10.68 10.89
CA ARG A 266 -25.88 11.62 10.49
C ARG A 266 -25.52 12.39 9.22
N TRP A 267 -24.22 12.63 8.99
CA TRP A 267 -23.66 13.36 7.85
C TRP A 267 -22.25 12.85 7.52
N TRP A 268 -21.74 13.16 6.32
CA TRP A 268 -20.44 12.66 5.84
C TRP A 268 -19.24 13.12 6.70
N GLY A 269 -19.33 14.29 7.33
CA GLY A 269 -18.26 14.84 8.18
C GLY A 269 -17.97 13.99 9.42
N GLN A 270 -18.97 13.29 9.97
CA GLN A 270 -18.77 12.33 11.06
C GLN A 270 -17.92 11.14 10.62
N GLU A 271 -18.16 10.58 9.42
CA GLU A 271 -17.36 9.45 8.92
C GLU A 271 -15.89 9.87 8.69
N MET A 272 -15.65 11.10 8.20
CA MET A 272 -14.30 11.68 8.14
C MET A 272 -13.67 11.80 9.53
N TYR A 273 -14.36 12.39 10.51
CA TYR A 273 -13.88 12.52 11.88
C TYR A 273 -13.54 11.16 12.51
N HIS A 274 -14.43 10.17 12.39
CA HIS A 274 -14.18 8.82 12.91
C HIS A 274 -13.04 8.10 12.16
N GLY A 275 -12.83 8.39 10.86
CA GLY A 275 -11.70 7.88 10.09
C GLY A 275 -10.35 8.50 10.48
N VAL A 276 -10.29 9.81 10.68
CA VAL A 276 -9.10 10.50 11.23
C VAL A 276 -8.81 10.01 12.65
N ALA A 277 -9.84 9.90 13.50
CA ALA A 277 -9.68 9.39 14.85
C ALA A 277 -9.18 7.93 14.88
N LEU A 278 -9.71 7.04 14.03
CA LEU A 278 -9.19 5.68 13.87
C LEU A 278 -7.73 5.69 13.36
N SER A 279 -7.37 6.65 12.50
CA SER A 279 -6.01 6.79 12.00
C SER A 279 -5.03 7.22 13.10
N LEU A 280 -5.46 8.11 14.01
CA LEU A 280 -4.72 8.50 15.20
C LEU A 280 -4.65 7.35 16.23
N GLU A 281 -5.69 6.54 16.38
CA GLU A 281 -5.67 5.35 17.24
C GLU A 281 -4.71 4.26 16.72
N MET A 282 -4.59 4.10 15.39
CA MET A 282 -3.54 3.28 14.77
C MET A 282 -2.15 3.84 15.07
N LEU A 283 -1.94 5.15 14.93
CA LEU A 283 -0.67 5.83 15.25
C LEU A 283 -0.31 5.83 16.75
N ARG A 284 -1.22 5.45 17.65
CA ARG A 284 -0.88 5.21 19.07
C ARG A 284 -0.20 3.86 19.32
N GLN A 285 -0.14 2.97 18.32
CA GLN A 285 0.45 1.64 18.48
C GLN A 285 1.92 1.66 18.03
N PRO A 286 2.89 1.41 18.93
CA PRO A 286 4.32 1.57 18.61
C PRO A 286 4.76 0.65 17.46
N GLY A 287 4.26 -0.59 17.43
CA GLY A 287 4.56 -1.53 16.34
C GLY A 287 4.00 -1.11 14.97
N PHE A 288 2.85 -0.43 14.95
CA PHE A 288 2.32 0.16 13.72
C PHE A 288 3.16 1.36 13.28
N VAL A 289 3.50 2.27 14.19
CA VAL A 289 4.28 3.48 13.90
C VAL A 289 5.63 3.13 13.28
N VAL A 290 6.40 2.22 13.90
CA VAL A 290 7.72 1.82 13.38
C VAL A 290 7.60 1.22 11.98
N MET A 291 6.64 0.32 11.75
CA MET A 291 6.38 -0.25 10.43
C MET A 291 5.95 0.82 9.40
N ALA A 292 5.11 1.76 9.81
CA ALA A 292 4.60 2.81 8.92
C ALA A 292 5.68 3.82 8.54
N VAL A 293 6.49 4.27 9.50
CA VAL A 293 7.62 5.17 9.27
C VAL A 293 8.69 4.48 8.41
N TYR A 294 9.00 3.20 8.66
CA TYR A 294 9.91 2.42 7.80
C TYR A 294 9.38 2.37 6.36
N SER A 295 8.13 1.93 6.15
CA SER A 295 7.55 1.83 4.80
C SER A 295 7.45 3.18 4.08
N ALA A 296 7.19 4.26 4.82
CA ALA A 296 7.20 5.63 4.30
C ALA A 296 8.62 6.09 3.92
N TRP A 297 9.62 5.74 4.73
CA TRP A 297 11.02 6.05 4.45
C TRP A 297 11.52 5.35 3.20
N LEU A 298 11.10 4.10 2.94
CA LEU A 298 11.42 3.39 1.69
C LEU A 298 10.95 4.15 0.44
N TYR A 299 9.73 4.70 0.49
CA TYR A 299 9.20 5.50 -0.61
C TYR A 299 10.03 6.76 -0.84
N ALA A 300 10.33 7.49 0.23
CA ALA A 300 11.16 8.70 0.17
C ALA A 300 12.61 8.41 -0.28
N GLN A 301 13.18 7.28 0.14
CA GLN A 301 14.50 6.82 -0.30
C GLN A 301 14.53 6.56 -1.81
N VAL A 302 13.50 5.92 -2.37
CA VAL A 302 13.41 5.70 -3.83
C VAL A 302 13.33 7.04 -4.57
N VAL A 303 12.49 7.97 -4.12
CA VAL A 303 12.39 9.34 -4.68
C VAL A 303 13.74 10.06 -4.62
N LEU A 304 14.45 9.96 -3.49
CA LEU A 304 15.74 10.59 -3.33
C LEU A 304 16.82 9.96 -4.21
N ILE A 305 16.89 8.63 -4.31
CA ILE A 305 17.86 7.94 -5.18
C ILE A 305 17.64 8.32 -6.65
N ILE A 306 16.39 8.46 -7.10
CA ILE A 306 16.05 8.97 -8.44
C ILE A 306 16.67 10.36 -8.66
N VAL A 307 16.47 11.29 -7.74
CA VAL A 307 17.03 12.66 -7.82
C VAL A 307 18.56 12.66 -7.75
N LEU A 308 19.14 11.87 -6.85
CA LEU A 308 20.60 11.77 -6.65
C LEU A 308 21.30 11.11 -7.84
N LEU A 309 20.76 10.02 -8.40
CA LEU A 309 21.34 9.35 -9.56
C LEU A 309 21.22 10.20 -10.83
N GLY A 310 20.11 10.93 -10.99
CA GLY A 310 19.97 11.95 -12.03
C GLY A 310 21.03 13.05 -11.90
N SER A 311 21.19 13.61 -10.70
CA SER A 311 22.23 14.61 -10.41
C SER A 311 23.65 14.08 -10.58
N LEU A 312 23.92 12.81 -10.24
CA LEU A 312 25.22 12.17 -10.42
C LEU A 312 25.58 12.13 -11.91
N SER A 313 24.70 11.52 -12.70
CA SER A 313 24.90 11.27 -14.13
C SER A 313 25.01 12.58 -14.93
N SER A 314 24.24 13.59 -14.54
CA SER A 314 24.25 14.90 -15.20
C SER A 314 25.43 15.79 -14.78
N ARG A 315 25.78 15.87 -13.48
CA ARG A 315 26.81 16.82 -13.00
C ARG A 315 28.23 16.26 -12.96
N HIS A 316 28.41 14.98 -12.60
CA HIS A 316 29.75 14.39 -12.40
C HIS A 316 30.23 13.60 -13.63
N TYR A 317 29.31 13.08 -14.44
CA TYR A 317 29.62 12.34 -15.66
C TYR A 317 29.23 13.10 -16.95
N HIS A 318 28.63 14.29 -16.83
CA HIS A 318 28.23 15.15 -17.96
C HIS A 318 27.40 14.45 -19.05
N TYR A 319 26.62 13.42 -18.70
CA TYR A 319 25.82 12.69 -19.67
C TYR A 319 24.65 13.51 -20.21
N ARG A 320 24.38 13.36 -21.51
CA ARG A 320 23.22 13.94 -22.20
C ARG A 320 21.91 13.39 -21.61
N SER A 321 20.86 14.22 -21.62
CA SER A 321 19.57 13.95 -20.94
C SER A 321 19.01 12.52 -21.10
N PRO A 322 18.95 11.91 -22.31
CA PRO A 322 18.46 10.53 -22.47
C PRO A 322 19.22 9.48 -21.65
N TYR A 323 20.55 9.60 -21.55
CA TYR A 323 21.38 8.68 -20.77
C TYR A 323 21.21 8.88 -19.26
N VAL A 324 20.97 10.11 -18.81
CA VAL A 324 20.59 10.41 -17.41
C VAL A 324 19.25 9.76 -17.07
N GLY A 325 18.27 9.83 -17.99
CA GLY A 325 17.00 9.12 -17.86
C GLY A 325 17.17 7.60 -17.82
N ALA A 326 18.03 7.05 -18.69
CA ALA A 326 18.33 5.62 -18.73
C ALA A 326 18.99 5.12 -17.43
N ALA A 327 19.95 5.86 -16.87
CA ALA A 327 20.55 5.57 -15.57
C ALA A 327 19.50 5.52 -14.45
N VAL A 328 18.62 6.52 -14.36
CA VAL A 328 17.51 6.57 -13.37
C VAL A 328 16.52 5.41 -13.57
N SER A 329 16.30 4.96 -14.81
CA SER A 329 15.41 3.83 -15.09
C SER A 329 15.88 2.49 -14.48
N SER A 330 17.15 2.35 -14.10
CA SER A 330 17.67 1.17 -13.38
C SER A 330 16.87 0.85 -12.11
N VAL A 331 16.41 1.87 -11.38
CA VAL A 331 15.55 1.73 -10.18
C VAL A 331 14.21 1.09 -10.55
N ALA A 332 13.62 1.50 -11.67
CA ALA A 332 12.35 0.97 -12.16
C ALA A 332 12.48 -0.48 -12.69
N VAL A 333 13.60 -0.80 -13.34
CA VAL A 333 13.92 -2.17 -13.79
C VAL A 333 14.15 -3.10 -12.60
N GLY A 334 14.94 -2.68 -11.61
CA GLY A 334 15.16 -3.44 -10.39
C GLY A 334 13.85 -3.70 -9.61
N ALA A 335 13.01 -2.69 -9.47
CA ALA A 335 11.68 -2.86 -8.88
C ALA A 335 10.78 -3.81 -9.71
N LEU A 336 10.92 -3.87 -11.04
CA LEU A 336 10.14 -4.79 -11.88
C LEU A 336 10.60 -6.24 -11.67
N MET A 337 11.92 -6.46 -11.55
CA MET A 337 12.50 -7.77 -11.27
C MET A 337 12.04 -8.35 -9.93
N ALA A 338 11.56 -7.53 -8.98
CA ALA A 338 11.01 -7.99 -7.71
C ALA A 338 9.59 -8.61 -7.83
N VAL A 339 8.83 -8.26 -8.88
CA VAL A 339 7.41 -8.66 -9.00
C VAL A 339 7.19 -10.17 -8.99
N PRO A 340 7.98 -10.99 -9.71
CA PRO A 340 7.88 -12.45 -9.63
C PRO A 340 8.12 -12.99 -8.21
N PHE A 341 9.07 -12.42 -7.47
CA PHE A 341 9.49 -12.90 -6.14
C PHE A 341 8.41 -12.69 -5.06
N GLN A 342 7.48 -11.75 -5.28
CA GLN A 342 6.32 -11.53 -4.41
C GLN A 342 5.26 -12.63 -4.55
N LYS A 343 5.31 -13.45 -5.62
CA LYS A 343 4.53 -14.68 -5.73
C LYS A 343 5.08 -15.72 -4.75
N ALA A 344 4.45 -15.81 -3.58
CA ALA A 344 4.84 -16.70 -2.48
C ALA A 344 5.00 -18.20 -2.86
N ASN A 345 4.51 -18.64 -4.02
CA ASN A 345 4.67 -20.00 -4.51
C ASN A 345 6.08 -20.33 -5.07
N ILE A 346 6.91 -19.34 -5.39
CA ILE A 346 8.23 -19.58 -6.02
C ILE A 346 9.27 -20.04 -4.99
N PHE A 347 9.22 -19.52 -3.76
CA PHE A 347 10.18 -19.85 -2.68
C PHE A 347 9.59 -20.65 -1.51
N SER A 348 8.27 -20.83 -1.43
CA SER A 348 7.64 -21.60 -0.35
C SER A 348 7.57 -23.09 -0.69
N ARG A 349 8.72 -23.79 -0.56
CA ARG A 349 8.80 -25.27 -0.62
C ARG A 349 7.76 -25.93 0.32
N SER A 350 7.49 -25.27 1.45
CA SER A 350 6.51 -25.65 2.47
C SER A 350 5.02 -25.51 2.08
N ARG A 351 4.68 -25.10 0.86
CA ARG A 351 3.28 -25.13 0.35
C ARG A 351 3.01 -26.24 -0.66
N LEU A 352 4.05 -26.93 -1.13
CA LEU A 352 3.95 -28.13 -1.98
C LEU A 352 3.83 -29.40 -1.14
N THR A 353 4.62 -29.52 -0.07
CA THR A 353 4.46 -30.57 0.93
C THR A 353 3.50 -30.12 2.03
N GLY A 354 2.66 -31.05 2.51
CA GLY A 354 1.73 -30.81 3.62
C GLY A 354 2.44 -30.47 4.94
N PRO A 355 1.69 -30.14 6.01
CA PRO A 355 2.28 -29.68 7.26
C PRO A 355 3.21 -30.74 7.86
N LEU A 356 4.52 -30.49 7.75
CA LEU A 356 5.53 -31.18 8.54
C LEU A 356 5.25 -30.89 10.02
N THR A 357 5.34 -31.92 10.85
CA THR A 357 4.94 -31.86 12.26
C THR A 357 5.78 -30.84 13.03
N ASN A 358 5.21 -30.28 14.11
CA ASN A 358 5.87 -29.34 15.03
C ASN A 358 7.20 -29.86 15.63
N SER A 359 7.53 -31.14 15.44
CA SER A 359 8.80 -31.79 15.81
C SER A 359 9.96 -31.53 14.84
N MET A 360 9.73 -30.97 13.64
CA MET A 360 10.76 -30.76 12.61
C MET A 360 11.07 -29.28 12.30
N THR A 361 10.35 -28.33 12.90
CA THR A 361 10.79 -26.93 12.94
C THR A 361 11.77 -26.72 14.10
N PHE A 362 12.93 -26.16 13.80
CA PHE A 362 14.00 -25.85 14.76
C PHE A 362 13.47 -25.14 16.02
N ASP A 363 13.80 -25.75 17.16
CA ASP A 363 13.73 -25.28 18.55
C ASP A 363 12.43 -24.64 19.08
N LYS A 364 11.93 -25.17 20.20
CA LYS A 364 10.71 -24.72 20.89
C LYS A 364 10.80 -23.29 21.45
N ARG A 365 11.99 -22.70 21.51
CA ARG A 365 12.22 -21.37 22.08
C ARG A 365 12.13 -20.22 21.06
N VAL A 366 12.49 -20.44 19.79
CA VAL A 366 12.53 -19.35 18.78
C VAL A 366 12.05 -19.84 17.41
N THR A 367 10.73 -19.83 17.18
CA THR A 367 10.13 -20.28 15.92
C THR A 367 10.26 -19.21 14.81
N TRP A 368 11.42 -19.21 14.13
CA TRP A 368 11.63 -18.47 12.89
C TRP A 368 10.76 -19.06 11.76
N THR A 369 9.65 -18.40 11.43
CA THR A 369 8.86 -18.80 10.26
C THR A 369 9.62 -18.45 8.98
N SER A 370 9.42 -19.22 7.90
CA SER A 370 10.04 -18.92 6.59
C SER A 370 9.72 -17.51 6.06
N HIS A 371 8.58 -16.94 6.44
CA HIS A 371 8.24 -15.55 6.17
C HIS A 371 9.05 -14.56 7.01
N LEU A 372 9.31 -14.85 8.29
CA LEU A 372 10.13 -13.99 9.17
C LEU A 372 11.60 -13.99 8.75
N VAL A 373 12.16 -15.15 8.35
CA VAL A 373 13.51 -15.24 7.76
C VAL A 373 13.61 -14.40 6.48
N ARG A 374 12.66 -14.54 5.56
CA ARG A 374 12.61 -13.73 4.32
C ARG A 374 12.55 -12.22 4.62
N ARG A 375 11.69 -11.82 5.56
CA ARG A 375 11.54 -10.43 6.00
C ARG A 375 12.86 -9.90 6.60
N ALA A 376 13.53 -10.67 7.46
CA ALA A 376 14.82 -10.30 8.04
C ALA A 376 15.92 -10.11 6.98
N ILE A 377 16.02 -11.02 6.01
CA ILE A 377 17.00 -10.91 4.90
C ILE A 377 16.82 -9.58 4.16
N PHE A 378 15.60 -9.23 3.72
CA PHE A 378 15.39 -7.98 2.98
C PHE A 378 15.64 -6.73 3.83
N VAL A 379 15.23 -6.73 5.10
CA VAL A 379 15.41 -5.59 6.03
C VAL A 379 16.90 -5.36 6.36
N ILE A 380 17.73 -6.41 6.35
CA ILE A 380 19.20 -6.31 6.58
C ILE A 380 19.96 -5.99 5.29
N VAL A 381 19.63 -6.62 4.16
CA VAL A 381 20.36 -6.44 2.90
C VAL A 381 20.09 -5.05 2.29
N LEU A 382 18.91 -4.48 2.48
CA LEU A 382 18.56 -3.16 1.94
C LEU A 382 19.47 -2.01 2.45
N PRO A 383 19.72 -1.81 3.76
CA PRO A 383 20.66 -0.78 4.21
C PRO A 383 22.11 -1.08 3.78
N ILE A 384 22.52 -2.36 3.66
CA ILE A 384 23.83 -2.71 3.09
C ILE A 384 23.93 -2.26 1.63
N ALA A 385 22.88 -2.45 0.82
CA ALA A 385 22.82 -1.93 -0.54
C ALA A 385 22.85 -0.38 -0.58
N GLY A 386 22.24 0.29 0.40
CA GLY A 386 22.34 1.74 0.59
C GLY A 386 23.77 2.25 0.91
N ILE A 387 24.49 1.53 1.77
CA ILE A 387 25.90 1.81 2.09
C ILE A 387 26.77 1.57 0.86
N ALA A 388 26.56 0.47 0.13
CA ALA A 388 27.29 0.19 -1.11
C ALA A 388 27.03 1.25 -2.19
N TYR A 389 25.77 1.71 -2.34
CA TYR A 389 25.43 2.85 -3.21
C TYR A 389 26.19 4.13 -2.81
N THR A 390 26.32 4.40 -1.51
CA THR A 390 27.10 5.53 -0.98
C THR A 390 28.57 5.44 -1.38
N ILE A 391 29.19 4.26 -1.28
CA ILE A 391 30.59 4.05 -1.67
C ILE A 391 30.79 4.39 -3.16
N VAL A 392 29.92 3.91 -4.04
CA VAL A 392 30.06 4.11 -5.50
C VAL A 392 29.60 5.49 -5.99
N SER A 393 28.90 6.28 -5.17
CA SER A 393 28.37 7.61 -5.52
C SER A 393 29.40 8.76 -5.55
N SER A 394 30.71 8.44 -5.70
CA SER A 394 31.80 9.42 -5.75
C SER A 394 31.81 10.28 -7.03
N GLY A 395 31.29 9.74 -8.13
CA GLY A 395 31.64 10.23 -9.47
C GLY A 395 32.92 9.57 -10.00
N PRO A 396 33.51 10.11 -11.09
CA PRO A 396 34.77 9.62 -11.63
C PRO A 396 35.89 9.55 -10.56
N PRO A 397 36.79 8.54 -10.59
CA PRO A 397 37.00 7.56 -11.67
C PRO A 397 36.10 6.31 -11.62
N VAL A 398 35.12 6.23 -10.71
CA VAL A 398 34.16 5.10 -10.69
C VAL A 398 33.34 5.12 -11.99
N HIS A 399 32.95 3.95 -12.50
CA HIS A 399 32.10 3.85 -13.68
C HIS A 399 30.61 3.91 -13.32
N LEU A 400 29.79 4.66 -14.09
CA LEU A 400 28.36 4.91 -13.76
C LEU A 400 27.51 3.64 -13.62
N VAL A 401 27.92 2.53 -14.25
CA VAL A 401 27.28 1.21 -14.11
C VAL A 401 27.18 0.79 -12.63
N PHE A 402 28.17 1.07 -11.79
CA PHE A 402 28.12 0.66 -10.38
C PHE A 402 27.01 1.39 -9.60
N PRO A 403 26.90 2.74 -9.61
CA PRO A 403 25.72 3.44 -9.10
C PRO A 403 24.39 2.91 -9.65
N CYS A 404 24.30 2.63 -10.95
CA CYS A 404 23.07 2.13 -11.56
C CYS A 404 22.68 0.72 -11.07
N LEU A 405 23.66 -0.19 -10.92
CA LEU A 405 23.43 -1.53 -10.37
C LEU A 405 22.94 -1.49 -8.92
N PHE A 406 23.59 -0.69 -8.06
CA PHE A 406 23.17 -0.56 -6.66
C PHE A 406 21.83 0.19 -6.52
N ALA A 407 21.54 1.18 -7.36
CA ALA A 407 20.23 1.83 -7.40
C ALA A 407 19.12 0.86 -7.86
N GLY A 408 19.40 -0.01 -8.83
CA GLY A 408 18.52 -1.11 -9.22
C GLY A 408 18.30 -2.13 -8.09
N LEU A 409 19.36 -2.51 -7.38
CA LEU A 409 19.26 -3.40 -6.20
C LEU A 409 18.40 -2.78 -5.09
N ILE A 410 18.53 -1.48 -4.83
CA ILE A 410 17.66 -0.77 -3.88
C ILE A 410 16.21 -0.73 -4.39
N GLY A 411 15.98 -0.48 -5.68
CA GLY A 411 14.64 -0.58 -6.28
C GLY A 411 13.99 -1.96 -6.10
N PHE A 412 14.76 -3.03 -6.32
CA PHE A 412 14.35 -4.42 -6.10
C PHE A 412 13.97 -4.67 -4.63
N LEU A 413 14.88 -4.38 -3.71
CA LEU A 413 14.70 -4.65 -2.28
C LEU A 413 13.58 -3.77 -1.66
N SER A 414 13.46 -2.51 -2.05
CA SER A 414 12.38 -1.62 -1.60
C SER A 414 11.01 -2.09 -2.09
N CYS A 415 10.91 -2.61 -3.32
CA CYS A 415 9.66 -3.20 -3.83
C CYS A 415 9.20 -4.39 -2.98
N LEU A 416 10.14 -5.29 -2.63
CA LEU A 416 9.89 -6.43 -1.74
C LEU A 416 9.50 -5.98 -0.33
N ALA A 417 10.25 -5.05 0.25
CA ALA A 417 10.03 -4.59 1.61
C ALA A 417 8.68 -3.86 1.78
N ILE A 418 8.29 -2.98 0.85
CA ILE A 418 6.97 -2.31 0.88
C ILE A 418 5.84 -3.35 0.76
N ALA A 419 5.97 -4.34 -0.14
CA ALA A 419 4.96 -5.40 -0.27
C ALA A 419 4.83 -6.27 1.00
N GLU A 420 5.95 -6.58 1.67
CA GLU A 420 5.94 -7.30 2.95
C GLU A 420 5.34 -6.47 4.09
N CYS A 421 5.66 -5.17 4.20
CA CYS A 421 5.04 -4.26 5.18
C CYS A 421 3.52 -4.17 4.98
N ASN A 422 3.06 -4.04 3.75
CA ASN A 422 1.64 -4.05 3.41
C ASN A 422 0.98 -5.40 3.68
N GLY A 423 1.70 -6.50 3.49
CA GLY A 423 1.27 -7.85 3.87
C GLY A 423 1.14 -8.03 5.39
N MET A 424 2.07 -7.47 6.17
CA MET A 424 2.03 -7.46 7.64
C MET A 424 0.89 -6.59 8.18
N LEU A 425 0.63 -5.44 7.55
CA LEU A 425 -0.54 -4.61 7.86
C LEU A 425 -1.85 -5.40 7.71
N MET A 426 -1.99 -6.17 6.63
CA MET A 426 -3.13 -7.07 6.42
C MET A 426 -3.16 -8.18 7.49
N GLU A 427 -2.04 -8.87 7.71
CA GLU A 427 -1.94 -10.02 8.62
C GLU A 427 -2.28 -9.68 10.09
N ALA A 428 -1.91 -8.48 10.56
CA ALA A 428 -2.05 -8.08 11.97
C ALA A 428 -3.27 -7.19 12.30
N TRP A 429 -3.86 -6.50 11.31
CA TRP A 429 -5.03 -5.60 11.53
C TRP A 429 -6.28 -5.96 10.74
N ASP A 430 -6.28 -7.00 9.91
CA ASP A 430 -7.53 -7.62 9.44
C ASP A 430 -8.22 -8.34 10.62
N CYS A 431 -9.44 -7.93 10.92
CA CYS A 431 -10.32 -8.54 11.93
C CYS A 431 -11.69 -8.91 11.33
N SER A 432 -11.80 -9.01 10.00
CA SER A 432 -13.07 -9.24 9.28
C SER A 432 -13.70 -10.61 9.57
N ASP A 433 -12.86 -11.62 9.82
CA ASP A 433 -13.22 -12.94 10.35
C ASP A 433 -13.77 -12.87 11.79
N LEU A 434 -13.34 -11.86 12.55
CA LEU A 434 -13.64 -11.70 13.96
C LEU A 434 -14.82 -10.76 14.27
N GLN A 435 -15.60 -10.22 13.33
CA GLN A 435 -16.71 -9.32 13.71
C GLN A 435 -18.03 -10.08 14.02
N PRO A 436 -18.60 -9.97 15.25
CA PRO A 436 -19.82 -10.70 15.63
C PRO A 436 -21.07 -10.37 14.81
N GLY A 437 -21.09 -9.23 14.12
CA GLY A 437 -22.17 -8.84 13.20
C GLY A 437 -21.96 -9.27 11.74
N MET A 438 -20.81 -9.87 11.41
CA MET A 438 -20.46 -10.32 10.05
C MET A 438 -20.48 -11.85 9.93
N THR A 439 -19.88 -12.54 10.91
CA THR A 439 -19.90 -14.01 11.00
C THR A 439 -21.03 -14.48 11.90
N GLY A 440 -22.24 -14.02 11.59
CA GLY A 440 -23.46 -14.62 12.11
C GLY A 440 -23.59 -16.05 11.61
N ARG A 441 -23.07 -17.02 12.36
CA ARG A 441 -23.53 -18.41 12.29
C ARG A 441 -24.96 -18.43 12.83
N SER A 442 -25.89 -18.04 11.96
CA SER A 442 -27.30 -18.38 12.13
C SER A 442 -27.38 -19.91 12.14
N LYS A 443 -27.46 -20.50 13.33
CA LYS A 443 -28.00 -21.86 13.53
C LYS A 443 -29.54 -21.86 13.37
N SER A 444 -30.08 -21.00 12.49
CA SER A 444 -31.48 -21.01 12.10
C SER A 444 -31.58 -21.51 10.68
N THR A 445 -32.20 -22.69 10.51
CA THR A 445 -32.34 -23.48 9.29
C THR A 445 -33.36 -22.89 8.30
N LYS A 446 -33.50 -21.56 8.24
CA LYS A 446 -34.44 -20.84 7.38
C LYS A 446 -33.75 -19.64 6.75
N ASP A 447 -34.12 -19.34 5.50
CA ASP A 447 -33.49 -18.35 4.60
C ASP A 447 -33.58 -16.89 5.08
N VAL A 448 -32.92 -16.57 6.19
CA VAL A 448 -32.70 -15.19 6.63
C VAL A 448 -31.55 -14.61 5.80
N ILE A 449 -31.92 -14.22 4.58
CA ILE A 449 -31.26 -13.27 3.66
C ILE A 449 -29.90 -12.78 4.20
N LYS A 450 -28.81 -13.33 3.64
CA LYS A 450 -27.41 -12.96 3.94
C LYS A 450 -27.26 -11.43 4.06
N ARG A 451 -27.23 -10.90 5.30
CA ARG A 451 -26.97 -9.47 5.58
C ARG A 451 -25.47 -9.18 5.51
N THR A 452 -24.83 -9.54 4.39
CA THR A 452 -23.40 -9.30 4.11
C THR A 452 -23.15 -7.83 3.77
N ASN A 453 -23.32 -6.95 4.76
CA ASN A 453 -23.34 -5.50 4.54
C ASN A 453 -22.11 -4.75 5.05
N TYR A 454 -21.02 -5.46 5.35
CA TYR A 454 -19.75 -4.89 5.83
C TYR A 454 -18.61 -5.38 4.92
N SER A 455 -17.99 -4.44 4.22
CA SER A 455 -17.06 -4.73 3.12
C SER A 455 -15.66 -4.16 3.34
N SER A 456 -15.53 -3.04 4.05
CA SER A 456 -14.23 -2.46 4.37
C SER A 456 -13.51 -3.22 5.48
N PHE A 457 -12.18 -3.18 5.40
CA PHE A 457 -11.27 -3.52 6.48
C PHE A 457 -10.79 -2.20 7.10
N PRO A 458 -11.57 -1.52 7.96
CA PRO A 458 -11.35 -0.11 8.28
C PRO A 458 -9.97 0.15 8.91
N ARG A 459 -9.47 -0.77 9.76
CA ARG A 459 -8.13 -0.70 10.36
C ARG A 459 -7.02 -0.81 9.33
N VAL A 460 -7.11 -1.78 8.42
CA VAL A 460 -6.17 -1.97 7.30
C VAL A 460 -6.20 -0.75 6.37
N THR A 461 -7.38 -0.29 5.96
CA THR A 461 -7.53 0.89 5.08
C THR A 461 -6.98 2.16 5.72
N ALA A 462 -7.22 2.38 7.03
CA ALA A 462 -6.61 3.48 7.78
C ALA A 462 -5.08 3.36 7.73
N GLY A 463 -4.54 2.18 8.05
CA GLY A 463 -3.10 1.91 8.04
C GLY A 463 -2.43 2.23 6.70
N TRP A 464 -3.04 1.79 5.60
CA TRP A 464 -2.56 2.07 4.23
C TRP A 464 -2.51 3.57 3.93
N ASN A 465 -3.58 4.31 4.26
CA ASN A 465 -3.64 5.74 4.01
C ASN A 465 -2.66 6.53 4.89
N ILE A 466 -2.40 6.08 6.13
CA ILE A 466 -1.34 6.66 6.98
C ILE A 466 0.04 6.44 6.36
N ILE A 467 0.37 5.21 5.95
CA ILE A 467 1.66 4.88 5.31
C ILE A 467 1.89 5.75 4.07
N HIS A 468 0.88 5.89 3.20
CA HIS A 468 0.96 6.75 2.03
C HIS A 468 1.10 8.24 2.40
N SER A 469 0.35 8.73 3.38
CA SER A 469 0.40 10.14 3.80
C SER A 469 1.78 10.52 4.37
N ILE A 470 2.34 9.68 5.26
CA ILE A 470 3.70 9.87 5.78
C ILE A 470 4.73 9.71 4.65
N GLY A 471 4.55 8.73 3.76
CA GLY A 471 5.42 8.53 2.59
C GLY A 471 5.47 9.74 1.66
N PHE A 472 4.33 10.39 1.41
CA PHE A 472 4.26 11.61 0.63
C PHE A 472 4.88 12.81 1.38
N ILE A 473 4.69 12.94 2.70
CA ILE A 473 5.39 13.98 3.49
C ILE A 473 6.91 13.79 3.42
N PHE A 474 7.41 12.56 3.57
CA PHE A 474 8.83 12.27 3.47
C PHE A 474 9.36 12.44 2.03
N ALA A 475 8.57 12.13 0.99
CA ALA A 475 8.93 12.40 -0.39
C ALA A 475 8.97 13.90 -0.73
N ALA A 476 8.07 14.70 -0.15
CA ALA A 476 8.12 16.17 -0.22
C ALA A 476 9.42 16.68 0.42
N GLY A 477 9.74 16.21 1.63
CA GLY A 477 11.01 16.50 2.31
C GLY A 477 12.23 16.09 1.50
N ALA A 478 12.28 14.86 1.00
CA ALA A 478 13.37 14.36 0.16
C ALA A 478 13.58 15.19 -1.12
N THR A 479 12.48 15.60 -1.78
CA THR A 479 12.52 16.42 -2.99
C THR A 479 13.05 17.84 -2.71
N GLY A 480 12.56 18.49 -1.65
CA GLY A 480 12.96 19.86 -1.31
C GLY A 480 14.35 19.95 -0.66
N ILE A 481 14.64 19.08 0.31
CA ILE A 481 15.87 19.10 1.12
C ILE A 481 17.04 18.46 0.35
N GLY A 482 16.79 17.45 -0.49
CA GLY A 482 17.85 16.71 -1.21
C GLY A 482 18.73 17.60 -2.09
N GLY A 483 18.16 18.62 -2.73
CA GLY A 483 18.91 19.61 -3.52
C GLY A 483 19.80 20.55 -2.68
N ILE A 484 19.45 20.77 -1.42
CA ILE A 484 20.23 21.59 -0.47
C ILE A 484 21.36 20.73 0.12
N VAL A 485 21.03 19.52 0.62
CA VAL A 485 22.00 18.61 1.26
C VAL A 485 23.10 18.18 0.29
N THR A 486 22.78 17.95 -0.98
CA THR A 486 23.81 17.64 -2.00
C THR A 486 24.76 18.79 -2.31
N ARG A 487 24.31 20.05 -2.13
CA ARG A 487 25.15 21.24 -2.33
C ARG A 487 26.02 21.53 -1.12
N SER A 488 25.53 21.30 0.10
CA SER A 488 26.27 21.61 1.33
C SER A 488 27.19 20.48 1.80
N LEU A 489 26.75 19.22 1.73
CA LEU A 489 27.53 18.07 2.21
C LEU A 489 28.23 17.29 1.08
N GLY A 490 27.88 17.56 -0.18
CA GLY A 490 28.31 16.76 -1.32
C GLY A 490 27.53 15.44 -1.46
N GLN A 491 27.70 14.79 -2.60
CA GLN A 491 26.85 13.66 -3.01
C GLN A 491 27.00 12.41 -2.12
N ARG A 492 28.23 11.99 -1.81
CA ARG A 492 28.49 10.81 -0.97
C ARG A 492 27.93 10.96 0.44
N ALA A 493 28.15 12.12 1.08
CA ALA A 493 27.62 12.37 2.42
C ALA A 493 26.08 12.38 2.43
N ALA A 494 25.45 13.00 1.42
CA ALA A 494 24.00 12.99 1.25
C ALA A 494 23.43 11.57 1.15
N THR A 495 24.03 10.68 0.34
CA THR A 495 23.62 9.26 0.28
C THR A 495 23.89 8.52 1.60
N GLY A 496 25.01 8.82 2.27
CA GLY A 496 25.41 8.18 3.52
C GLY A 496 24.44 8.45 4.66
N VAL A 497 24.02 9.70 4.85
CA VAL A 497 22.99 10.08 5.84
C VAL A 497 21.70 9.27 5.62
N VAL A 498 21.30 9.08 4.36
CA VAL A 498 20.06 8.37 4.00
C VAL A 498 20.18 6.87 4.25
N ALA A 499 21.33 6.28 3.96
CA ALA A 499 21.63 4.89 4.28
C ALA A 499 21.67 4.65 5.80
N SER A 500 22.24 5.59 6.57
CA SER A 500 22.27 5.52 8.04
C SER A 500 20.87 5.64 8.66
N ILE A 501 20.03 6.56 8.19
CA ILE A 501 18.64 6.67 8.66
C ILE A 501 17.87 5.38 8.34
N LEU A 502 18.04 4.83 7.13
CA LEU A 502 17.43 3.55 6.77
C LEU A 502 17.90 2.41 7.66
N PHE A 503 19.21 2.32 7.95
CA PHE A 503 19.78 1.30 8.84
C PHE A 503 19.17 1.37 10.24
N LEU A 504 19.01 2.57 10.82
CA LEU A 504 18.33 2.76 12.10
C LEU A 504 16.87 2.29 12.05
N HIS A 505 16.12 2.64 10.99
CA HIS A 505 14.73 2.17 10.83
C HIS A 505 14.65 0.65 10.62
N SER A 506 15.61 0.03 9.91
CA SER A 506 15.71 -1.42 9.76
C SER A 506 15.95 -2.11 11.10
N LEU A 507 16.86 -1.60 11.94
CA LEU A 507 17.10 -2.13 13.29
C LEU A 507 15.86 -2.02 14.18
N LEU A 508 15.18 -0.87 14.17
CA LEU A 508 13.93 -0.66 14.92
C LEU A 508 12.84 -1.63 14.46
N LEU A 509 12.71 -1.87 13.15
CA LEU A 509 11.73 -2.81 12.61
C LEU A 509 12.02 -4.27 13.01
N LEU A 510 13.29 -4.68 12.98
CA LEU A 510 13.72 -6.01 13.47
C LEU A 510 13.41 -6.17 14.98
N GLY A 511 13.67 -5.12 15.77
CA GLY A 511 13.30 -5.09 17.20
C GLY A 511 11.80 -5.22 17.42
N VAL A 512 10.97 -4.57 16.61
CA VAL A 512 9.49 -4.70 16.66
C VAL A 512 9.02 -6.10 16.24
N PHE A 513 9.75 -6.81 15.38
CA PHE A 513 9.44 -8.20 15.01
C PHE A 513 9.87 -9.23 16.05
N PHE A 514 10.77 -8.88 16.98
CA PHE A 514 11.26 -9.79 18.01
C PHE A 514 10.11 -10.31 18.91
N ARG A 515 9.98 -11.63 18.99
CA ARG A 515 8.89 -12.32 19.71
C ARG A 515 9.29 -12.67 21.14
N PHE A 516 9.22 -11.69 22.04
CA PHE A 516 9.63 -11.87 23.43
C PHE A 516 8.50 -12.26 24.40
N ARG A 517 7.22 -11.93 24.10
CA ARG A 517 6.13 -12.12 25.06
C ARG A 517 5.30 -13.35 24.75
N ARG A 518 5.31 -14.35 25.64
CA ARG A 518 4.39 -15.48 25.59
C ARG A 518 3.02 -15.06 26.13
N VAL A 519 1.97 -15.17 25.31
CA VAL A 519 0.59 -14.78 25.64
C VAL A 519 -0.34 -15.97 25.47
N GLN A 520 -1.24 -16.19 26.42
CA GLN A 520 -2.30 -17.18 26.33
C GLN A 520 -3.35 -16.73 25.32
N ILE A 521 -3.71 -17.59 24.36
CA ILE A 521 -4.76 -17.30 23.37
C ILE A 521 -6.05 -18.08 23.66
N VAL A 522 -5.93 -19.29 24.21
CA VAL A 522 -7.07 -20.18 24.50
C VAL A 522 -7.34 -20.17 26.01
N PRO A 523 -8.56 -19.89 26.48
CA PRO A 523 -8.91 -19.96 27.91
C PRO A 523 -8.67 -21.35 28.51
N ASN A 524 -8.25 -21.39 29.79
CA ASN A 524 -8.00 -22.65 30.50
C ASN A 524 -9.24 -23.58 30.49
N SER A 525 -10.44 -23.02 30.56
CA SER A 525 -11.71 -23.77 30.48
C SER A 525 -11.93 -24.52 29.15
N LYS A 526 -11.32 -24.07 28.05
CA LYS A 526 -11.34 -24.75 26.74
C LYS A 526 -10.04 -25.49 26.41
N SER A 527 -9.09 -25.52 27.35
CA SER A 527 -7.80 -26.14 27.11
C SER A 527 -7.88 -27.67 26.98
N MET A 528 -8.79 -28.32 27.73
CA MET A 528 -9.03 -29.76 27.66
C MET A 528 -9.77 -30.17 26.37
N GLU A 529 -10.74 -29.38 25.90
CA GLU A 529 -11.37 -29.56 24.58
C GLU A 529 -10.31 -29.47 23.46
N MET A 530 -9.38 -28.50 23.58
CA MET A 530 -8.28 -28.32 22.63
C MET A 530 -7.28 -29.48 22.67
N ASP A 531 -6.91 -29.99 23.84
CA ASP A 531 -5.98 -31.13 23.96
C ASP A 531 -6.56 -32.36 23.28
N ARG A 532 -7.79 -32.72 23.63
CA ARG A 532 -8.55 -33.81 23.00
C ARG A 532 -8.62 -33.64 21.49
N TRP A 533 -8.95 -32.44 21.00
CA TRP A 533 -8.95 -32.16 19.56
C TRP A 533 -7.56 -32.24 18.92
N THR A 534 -6.50 -31.88 19.64
CA THR A 534 -5.11 -31.96 19.17
C THR A 534 -4.60 -33.41 19.16
N GLU A 535 -5.18 -34.28 19.97
CA GLU A 535 -4.99 -35.74 19.95
C GLU A 535 -5.79 -36.38 18.82
N GLU A 536 -7.08 -36.10 18.70
CA GLU A 536 -7.91 -36.49 17.56
C GLU A 536 -7.30 -36.00 16.22
N ARG A 537 -6.64 -34.83 16.20
CA ARG A 537 -5.88 -34.32 15.05
C ARG A 537 -4.55 -35.05 14.82
N ARG A 538 -3.80 -35.41 15.87
CA ARG A 538 -2.60 -36.25 15.74
C ARG A 538 -2.96 -37.64 15.23
N ASP A 539 -4.04 -38.23 15.72
CA ASP A 539 -4.47 -39.57 15.34
C ASP A 539 -5.22 -39.60 14.01
N SER A 540 -5.90 -38.52 13.62
CA SER A 540 -6.38 -38.38 12.24
C SER A 540 -5.24 -38.10 11.28
N LEU A 541 -4.17 -37.39 11.66
CA LEU A 541 -2.95 -37.25 10.83
C LEU A 541 -2.15 -38.55 10.72
N ARG A 542 -2.03 -39.35 11.79
CA ARG A 542 -1.49 -40.72 11.75
C ARG A 542 -2.32 -41.61 10.86
N ARG A 543 -3.66 -41.59 11.01
CA ARG A 543 -4.60 -42.25 10.09
C ARG A 543 -4.54 -41.70 8.67
N ARG A 544 -4.14 -40.44 8.47
CA ARG A 544 -3.93 -39.85 7.13
C ARG A 544 -2.59 -40.27 6.52
N ALA A 545 -1.57 -40.50 7.34
CA ALA A 545 -0.30 -41.06 6.87
C ALA A 545 -0.48 -42.51 6.36
N SER A 546 -1.30 -43.32 7.03
CA SER A 546 -1.72 -44.63 6.52
C SER A 546 -2.76 -44.55 5.40
N ALA A 547 -3.70 -43.60 5.46
CA ALA A 547 -4.72 -43.38 4.42
C ALA A 547 -4.27 -42.49 3.24
N ILE A 548 -2.98 -42.15 3.10
CA ILE A 548 -2.48 -41.55 1.84
C ILE A 548 -2.47 -42.58 0.68
N ALA A 549 -2.76 -43.85 0.98
CA ALA A 549 -3.17 -44.86 0.01
C ALA A 549 -4.64 -44.77 -0.46
N ALA A 550 -5.54 -44.00 0.20
CA ALA A 550 -6.97 -43.95 -0.15
C ALA A 550 -7.64 -42.57 0.11
N ALA A 551 -8.36 -42.07 -0.89
CA ALA A 551 -8.80 -40.69 -1.04
C ALA A 551 -9.55 -40.00 0.14
N LYS A 552 -9.04 -38.78 0.47
CA LYS A 552 -9.79 -37.50 0.59
C LYS A 552 -11.06 -37.43 1.48
N ALA A 553 -10.86 -37.03 2.73
CA ALA A 553 -11.79 -36.31 3.63
C ALA A 553 -10.96 -35.55 4.71
N ASN A 554 -11.47 -34.72 5.63
CA ASN A 554 -12.48 -33.64 5.57
C ASN A 554 -12.00 -32.46 6.46
N VAL A 555 -12.76 -31.37 6.67
CA VAL A 555 -12.23 -30.08 7.18
C VAL A 555 -13.15 -29.35 8.20
N ILE A 556 -12.58 -28.82 9.31
CA ILE A 556 -13.28 -28.02 10.35
C ILE A 556 -12.38 -26.84 10.82
N LEU A 557 -12.99 -25.66 10.97
CA LEU A 557 -12.42 -24.30 11.15
C LEU A 557 -11.29 -24.10 12.19
N GLY A 558 -10.37 -23.17 11.86
CA GLY A 558 -10.20 -21.92 12.62
C GLY A 558 -9.58 -21.93 14.02
N ASN A 559 -8.97 -23.02 14.49
CA ASN A 559 -8.33 -23.07 15.82
C ASN A 559 -6.85 -22.64 15.81
N PRO A 560 -6.36 -21.95 16.85
CA PRO A 560 -4.93 -21.77 17.08
C PRO A 560 -4.26 -23.14 17.34
N SER A 561 -3.04 -23.33 16.82
CA SER A 561 -2.32 -24.61 16.94
C SER A 561 -1.80 -24.92 18.35
N GLU A 562 -1.73 -23.93 19.23
CA GLU A 562 -1.19 -24.04 20.59
C GLU A 562 -1.95 -23.12 21.56
N LYS A 563 -1.98 -23.49 22.85
CA LYS A 563 -2.65 -22.72 23.92
C LYS A 563 -2.03 -21.33 24.15
N PHE A 564 -0.74 -21.20 23.87
CA PHE A 564 0.07 -20.00 24.04
C PHE A 564 0.78 -19.65 22.73
N ARG A 565 0.96 -18.35 22.44
CA ARG A 565 1.72 -17.84 21.28
C ARG A 565 2.80 -16.88 21.78
N HIS A 566 3.97 -16.91 21.15
CA HIS A 566 4.97 -15.84 21.30
C HIS A 566 4.60 -14.69 20.37
N MET A 567 4.20 -13.56 20.96
CA MET A 567 3.82 -12.32 20.27
C MET A 567 4.98 -11.33 20.26
N ASN A 568 4.96 -10.42 19.29
CA ASN A 568 5.89 -9.30 19.16
C ASN A 568 5.17 -7.96 19.40
N ILE A 569 5.89 -6.83 19.40
CA ILE A 569 5.29 -5.49 19.65
C ILE A 569 4.18 -5.17 18.63
N LEU A 570 4.31 -5.65 17.40
CA LEU A 570 3.33 -5.46 16.33
C LEU A 570 2.01 -6.21 16.62
N GLU A 571 2.08 -7.45 17.12
CA GLU A 571 0.93 -8.28 17.48
C GLU A 571 0.27 -7.90 18.83
N LEU A 572 0.90 -7.05 19.65
CA LEU A 572 0.41 -6.67 20.99
C LEU A 572 -0.45 -5.38 21.03
N GLY A 573 -0.63 -4.68 19.91
CA GLY A 573 -1.39 -3.41 19.85
C GLY A 573 -2.90 -3.57 20.05
N SER A 574 -3.56 -2.60 20.69
CA SER A 574 -4.96 -2.67 21.14
C SER A 574 -6.04 -2.86 20.06
N LEU A 575 -5.73 -2.51 18.80
CA LEU A 575 -6.57 -2.73 17.61
C LEU A 575 -6.07 -3.88 16.72
N THR A 576 -5.10 -4.67 17.16
CA THR A 576 -4.64 -5.85 16.39
C THR A 576 -5.69 -6.95 16.40
N ARG A 577 -5.58 -7.86 15.42
CA ARG A 577 -6.34 -9.10 15.33
C ARG A 577 -6.20 -9.93 16.61
N TRP A 578 -4.99 -10.02 17.17
CA TRP A 578 -4.74 -10.81 18.38
C TRP A 578 -5.40 -10.22 19.61
N SER A 579 -5.37 -8.90 19.82
CA SER A 579 -6.12 -8.28 20.92
C SER A 579 -7.64 -8.47 20.79
N GLU A 580 -8.22 -8.50 19.58
CA GLU A 580 -9.64 -8.84 19.42
C GLU A 580 -9.95 -10.31 19.74
N ILE A 581 -9.05 -11.24 19.40
CA ILE A 581 -9.18 -12.66 19.80
C ILE A 581 -9.17 -12.78 21.33
N LEU A 582 -8.27 -12.07 22.01
CA LEU A 582 -8.17 -12.10 23.47
C LEU A 582 -9.42 -11.54 24.17
N LYS A 583 -9.93 -10.38 23.72
CA LYS A 583 -11.20 -9.80 24.21
C LYS A 583 -12.37 -10.77 24.04
N LYS A 584 -12.49 -11.38 22.84
CA LYS A 584 -13.54 -12.36 22.56
C LYS A 584 -13.45 -13.61 23.42
N ASN A 585 -12.23 -14.05 23.71
CA ASN A 585 -11.97 -15.19 24.57
C ASN A 585 -12.04 -14.83 26.07
N ARG A 586 -12.37 -13.57 26.42
CA ARG A 586 -12.42 -13.04 27.79
C ARG A 586 -11.10 -13.23 28.56
N LEU A 587 -9.98 -12.99 27.87
CA LEU A 587 -8.62 -13.06 28.42
C LEU A 587 -8.03 -11.69 28.78
N ILE A 588 -8.69 -10.61 28.31
CA ILE A 588 -8.44 -9.19 28.60
C ILE A 588 -9.82 -8.52 28.63
#